data_AF-A0A7W0N7E6-F1
#
_entry.id   AF-A0A7W0N7E6-F1
#
_cell.length_a   1.000
_cell.length_b   1.000
_cell.length_c   1.000
_cell.angle_alpha   90.00
_cell.angle_beta   90.00
_cell.angle_gamma   90.00
#
_symmetry.space_group_name_H-M   'P 1'
#
loop_
_entity.id
_entity.type
_entity.pdbx_description
1 polymer ?
#
loop_
_entity_poly.entity_id
_entity_poly.type
_entity_poly.pdbx_seq_one_letter_code
_entity_poly.pdbx_strand_id
1 'polypeptide(L)'
;MSKFLVESDEQKADVAVNSGSSSPQFGDYRQPQKKSIFVKFLKIFSVVILFVSVIATFGGYLYWQNLKKTPHYSLALLVDAARREDQAAIDQLVDTNAVVEDFVPQITDKAIELYGRNVPPQTIARVAQVAAPIMPAIKERARAEIPALVRDKTKKFESVPFWAIALGAGKALDVAQENDRSLIKSRVQDRPLELILKRNGDRWQVVGIKDEELSRRVAEKIGQQLIVLAKNNGINKAGENFGIKNLGDLLKEVEGVFK
;
A
#
# COMPACT_ATOMS: atom_id res chain seq x y z
N MET A 1 17.20 -9.55 -48.45
CA MET A 1 17.47 -10.93 -48.02
C MET A 1 16.49 -11.21 -46.88
N SER A 2 15.46 -12.05 -46.94
CA SER A 2 15.10 -13.12 -47.87
C SER A 2 13.56 -13.19 -47.99
N LYS A 3 13.09 -13.41 -49.22
CA LYS A 3 11.72 -13.80 -49.57
C LYS A 3 11.52 -15.28 -49.22
N PHE A 4 10.36 -15.65 -48.70
CA PHE A 4 9.82 -17.00 -48.89
C PHE A 4 8.36 -16.90 -49.33
N LEU A 5 8.17 -17.24 -50.60
CA LEU A 5 6.93 -17.53 -51.30
C LEU A 5 6.66 -19.03 -51.18
N VAL A 6 5.40 -19.39 -50.95
CA VAL A 6 4.78 -20.73 -51.07
C VAL A 6 3.29 -20.40 -51.33
N GLU A 7 2.64 -20.46 -52.51
CA GLU A 7 2.71 -21.33 -53.71
C GLU A 7 2.55 -22.80 -53.32
N SER A 8 1.51 -23.57 -53.62
CA SER A 8 0.24 -23.46 -54.34
C SER A 8 -0.56 -24.71 -53.89
N ASP A 9 -1.88 -24.74 -54.01
CA ASP A 9 -2.49 -25.77 -54.88
C ASP A 9 -4.02 -25.64 -54.95
N GLU A 10 -4.40 -25.52 -56.21
CA GLU A 10 -5.70 -25.54 -56.81
C GLU A 10 -6.21 -26.99 -56.84
N GLN A 11 -7.40 -27.24 -56.29
CA GLN A 11 -8.11 -28.49 -56.56
C GLN A 11 -9.53 -28.18 -57.03
N LYS A 12 -9.63 -27.95 -58.34
CA LYS A 12 -10.86 -28.09 -59.11
C LYS A 12 -11.14 -29.58 -59.33
N ALA A 13 -12.36 -30.00 -59.00
CA ALA A 13 -12.94 -31.21 -59.56
C ALA A 13 -14.39 -30.92 -59.92
N ASP A 14 -14.58 -30.54 -61.18
CA ASP A 14 -15.84 -30.68 -61.89
C ASP A 14 -16.11 -32.17 -62.11
N VAL A 15 -17.24 -32.68 -61.60
CA VAL A 15 -17.81 -33.95 -62.07
C VAL A 15 -19.30 -33.78 -62.30
N ALA A 16 -19.69 -34.21 -63.50
CA ALA A 16 -20.93 -33.98 -64.20
C ALA A 16 -22.21 -34.52 -63.53
N VAL A 17 -23.27 -33.72 -63.70
CA VAL A 17 -24.63 -34.07 -64.14
C VAL A 17 -24.96 -35.57 -64.22
N ASN A 18 -25.89 -36.02 -63.39
CA ASN A 18 -26.80 -37.11 -63.74
C ASN A 18 -28.24 -36.76 -63.35
N SER A 19 -29.02 -36.38 -64.35
CA SER A 19 -30.47 -36.20 -64.31
C SER A 19 -31.15 -37.58 -64.42
N GLY A 20 -31.64 -38.09 -63.29
CA GLY A 20 -32.46 -39.29 -63.20
C GLY A 20 -33.72 -39.03 -62.40
N SER A 21 -34.79 -38.64 -63.10
CA SER A 21 -36.15 -38.58 -62.58
C SER A 21 -36.72 -39.99 -62.39
N SER A 22 -36.85 -40.41 -61.14
CA SER A 22 -37.69 -41.56 -60.74
C SER A 22 -38.30 -41.24 -59.39
N SER A 23 -39.57 -40.86 -59.37
CA SER A 23 -40.37 -40.68 -58.16
C SER A 23 -40.96 -42.03 -57.75
N PRO A 24 -40.62 -42.61 -56.59
CA PRO A 24 -41.47 -43.60 -55.93
C PRO A 24 -42.43 -42.88 -55.00
N GLN A 25 -43.70 -43.15 -55.24
CA GLN A 25 -44.84 -42.81 -54.40
C GLN A 25 -44.75 -43.48 -53.02
N PHE A 26 -45.16 -42.70 -52.01
CA PHE A 26 -45.77 -43.10 -50.74
C PHE A 26 -45.04 -44.15 -49.88
N GLY A 27 -44.19 -43.63 -48.99
CA GLY A 27 -44.04 -44.16 -47.63
C GLY A 27 -44.33 -43.02 -46.66
N ASP A 28 -45.42 -43.13 -45.90
CA ASP A 28 -45.80 -42.21 -44.82
C ASP A 28 -44.79 -42.36 -43.68
N TYR A 29 -43.58 -41.80 -43.86
CA TYR A 29 -42.58 -41.74 -42.81
C TYR A 29 -43.00 -40.66 -41.82
N ARG A 30 -43.85 -41.04 -40.87
CA ARG A 30 -43.91 -40.36 -39.57
C ARG A 30 -42.49 -40.36 -39.03
N GLN A 31 -41.76 -39.26 -39.25
CA GLN A 31 -40.49 -39.04 -38.58
C GLN A 31 -40.77 -39.22 -37.10
N PRO A 32 -40.16 -40.21 -36.43
CA PRO A 32 -40.31 -40.33 -35.00
C PRO A 32 -39.72 -39.03 -34.45
N GLN A 33 -40.59 -38.14 -33.96
CA GLN A 33 -40.16 -36.98 -33.21
C GLN A 33 -39.40 -37.53 -32.00
N LYS A 34 -38.06 -37.62 -32.12
CA LYS A 34 -37.11 -37.81 -31.02
C LYS A 34 -37.15 -36.56 -30.13
N LYS A 35 -38.33 -36.25 -29.62
CA LYS A 35 -38.54 -35.33 -28.51
C LYS A 35 -38.17 -36.06 -27.23
N SER A 36 -37.67 -35.27 -26.27
CA SER A 36 -37.82 -35.53 -24.83
C SER A 36 -36.66 -36.20 -24.07
N ILE A 37 -35.46 -36.36 -24.65
CA ILE A 37 -34.29 -36.72 -23.82
C ILE A 37 -33.28 -35.57 -23.76
N PHE A 38 -32.91 -34.98 -24.91
CA PHE A 38 -31.94 -33.87 -24.94
C PHE A 38 -32.42 -32.61 -24.20
N VAL A 39 -33.73 -32.30 -24.27
CA VAL A 39 -34.33 -31.16 -23.55
C VAL A 39 -34.32 -31.36 -22.03
N LYS A 40 -34.37 -32.61 -21.55
CA LYS A 40 -34.28 -32.92 -20.11
C LYS A 40 -32.85 -32.74 -19.59
N PHE A 41 -31.84 -33.19 -20.35
CA PHE A 41 -30.44 -32.94 -20.03
C PHE A 41 -30.07 -31.46 -20.07
N LEU A 42 -30.60 -30.69 -21.04
CA LEU A 42 -30.37 -29.24 -21.10
C LEU A 42 -30.95 -28.49 -19.88
N LYS A 43 -32.12 -28.91 -19.39
CA LYS A 43 -32.71 -28.36 -18.16
C LYS A 43 -31.88 -28.66 -16.92
N ILE A 44 -31.40 -29.90 -16.76
CA ILE A 44 -30.54 -30.27 -15.64
C ILE A 44 -29.22 -29.50 -15.70
N PHE A 45 -28.60 -29.40 -16.88
CA PHE A 45 -27.37 -28.65 -17.08
C PHE A 45 -27.54 -27.15 -16.78
N SER A 46 -28.67 -26.57 -17.20
CA SER A 46 -29.02 -25.18 -16.86
C SER A 46 -29.17 -24.96 -15.36
N VAL A 47 -29.78 -25.90 -14.63
CA VAL A 47 -29.91 -25.83 -13.16
C VAL A 47 -28.55 -25.95 -12.50
N VAL A 48 -27.69 -26.85 -12.98
CA VAL A 48 -26.33 -27.03 -12.46
C VAL A 48 -25.48 -25.77 -12.70
N ILE A 49 -25.51 -25.19 -13.91
CA ILE A 49 -24.80 -23.94 -14.19
C ILE A 49 -25.30 -22.81 -13.29
N LEU A 50 -26.62 -22.68 -13.13
CA LEU A 50 -27.20 -21.65 -12.29
C LEU A 50 -26.78 -21.83 -10.83
N PHE A 51 -26.76 -23.07 -10.34
CA PHE A 51 -26.29 -23.39 -8.99
C PHE A 51 -24.80 -23.08 -8.79
N VAL A 52 -23.94 -23.47 -9.73
CA VAL A 52 -22.50 -23.12 -9.71
C VAL A 52 -22.30 -21.61 -9.76
N SER A 53 -23.07 -20.89 -10.58
CA SER A 53 -23.02 -19.43 -10.68
C SER A 53 -23.43 -18.76 -9.38
N VAL A 54 -24.47 -19.27 -8.70
CA VAL A 54 -24.89 -18.76 -7.38
C VAL A 54 -23.80 -18.99 -6.35
N ILE A 55 -23.23 -20.20 -6.28
CA ILE A 55 -22.12 -20.52 -5.36
C ILE A 55 -20.90 -19.64 -5.65
N ALA A 56 -20.53 -19.46 -6.92
CA ALA A 56 -19.39 -18.63 -7.31
C ALA A 56 -19.62 -17.16 -6.92
N THR A 57 -20.84 -16.65 -7.11
CA THR A 57 -21.19 -15.28 -6.74
C THR A 57 -21.18 -15.10 -5.22
N PHE A 58 -21.76 -16.06 -4.48
CA PHE A 58 -21.84 -15.99 -3.02
C PHE A 58 -20.47 -16.17 -2.37
N GLY A 59 -19.69 -17.16 -2.83
CA GLY A 59 -18.33 -17.42 -2.38
C GLY A 59 -17.39 -16.26 -2.72
N GLY A 60 -17.50 -15.70 -3.94
CA GLY A 60 -16.75 -14.51 -4.36
C GLY A 60 -17.09 -13.29 -3.49
N TYR A 61 -18.37 -13.07 -3.17
CA TYR A 61 -18.80 -11.99 -2.30
C TYR A 61 -18.23 -12.13 -0.88
N LEU A 62 -18.33 -13.31 -0.27
CA LEU A 62 -17.77 -13.57 1.06
C LEU A 62 -16.24 -13.44 1.07
N TYR A 63 -15.57 -13.93 0.03
CA TYR A 63 -14.12 -13.78 -0.12
C TYR A 63 -13.72 -12.30 -0.20
N TRP A 64 -14.43 -11.51 -1.02
CA TRP A 64 -14.21 -10.07 -1.13
C TRP A 64 -14.43 -9.34 0.19
N GLN A 65 -15.47 -9.72 0.95
CA GLN A 65 -15.75 -9.13 2.26
C GLN A 65 -14.68 -9.48 3.29
N ASN A 66 -14.11 -10.69 3.24
CA ASN A 66 -12.99 -11.08 4.08
C ASN A 66 -11.70 -10.35 3.69
N LEU A 67 -11.45 -10.22 2.38
CA LEU A 67 -10.25 -9.56 1.86
C LEU A 67 -10.20 -8.08 2.28
N LYS A 68 -11.35 -7.38 2.29
CA LYS A 68 -11.46 -6.01 2.82
C LYS A 68 -11.00 -5.86 4.26
N LYS A 69 -11.16 -6.90 5.08
CA LYS A 69 -10.78 -6.91 6.51
C LYS A 69 -9.29 -7.18 6.72
N THR A 70 -8.54 -7.46 5.67
CA THR A 70 -7.10 -7.75 5.77
C THR A 70 -6.26 -6.47 5.73
N PRO A 71 -5.10 -6.45 6.39
CA PRO A 71 -4.22 -5.28 6.36
C PRO A 71 -3.61 -5.05 4.97
N HIS A 72 -3.38 -6.12 4.19
CA HIS A 72 -2.90 -6.06 2.81
C HIS A 72 -3.79 -5.21 1.90
N TYR A 73 -5.11 -5.34 2.05
CA TYR A 73 -6.06 -4.55 1.27
C TYR A 73 -5.95 -3.06 1.57
N SER A 74 -5.75 -2.70 2.84
CA SER A 74 -5.60 -1.30 3.24
C SER A 74 -4.29 -0.70 2.72
N LEU A 75 -3.21 -1.48 2.69
CA LEU A 75 -1.96 -1.08 2.04
C LEU A 75 -2.12 -0.89 0.52
N ALA A 76 -2.84 -1.80 -0.14
CA ALA A 76 -3.12 -1.66 -1.57
C ALA A 76 -3.95 -0.39 -1.86
N LEU A 77 -4.92 -0.08 -1.00
CA LEU A 77 -5.68 1.18 -1.07
C LEU A 77 -4.79 2.40 -0.84
N LEU A 78 -3.81 2.30 0.07
CA LEU A 78 -2.88 3.40 0.34
C LEU A 78 -2.02 3.70 -0.88
N VAL A 79 -1.54 2.66 -1.57
CA VAL A 79 -0.79 2.81 -2.83
C VAL A 79 -1.68 3.43 -3.92
N ASP A 80 -2.93 2.97 -4.06
CA ASP A 80 -3.85 3.53 -5.05
C ASP A 80 -4.21 4.99 -4.73
N ALA A 81 -4.46 5.34 -3.47
CA ALA A 81 -4.72 6.71 -3.02
C ALA A 81 -3.51 7.62 -3.26
N ALA A 82 -2.30 7.15 -2.94
CA ALA A 82 -1.07 7.89 -3.19
C ALA A 82 -0.84 8.17 -4.68
N ARG A 83 -1.14 7.18 -5.54
CA ARG A 83 -1.07 7.32 -7.00
C ARG A 83 -2.10 8.32 -7.55
N ARG A 84 -3.30 8.36 -6.98
CA ARG A 84 -4.37 9.29 -7.39
C ARG A 84 -4.23 10.68 -6.76
N GLU A 85 -3.17 10.91 -5.98
CA GLU A 85 -2.94 12.11 -5.20
C GLU A 85 -4.11 12.45 -4.24
N ASP A 86 -4.89 11.44 -3.84
CA ASP A 86 -6.07 11.61 -2.99
C ASP A 86 -5.66 11.72 -1.52
N GLN A 87 -5.40 12.95 -1.09
CA GLN A 87 -5.00 13.24 0.28
C GLN A 87 -6.04 12.79 1.31
N ALA A 88 -7.34 12.93 1.01
CA ALA A 88 -8.40 12.54 1.93
C ALA A 88 -8.43 11.01 2.12
N ALA A 89 -8.17 10.24 1.07
CA ALA A 89 -8.04 8.79 1.18
C ALA A 89 -6.77 8.38 1.93
N ILE A 90 -5.64 9.08 1.74
CA ILE A 90 -4.41 8.85 2.53
C ILE A 90 -4.67 9.10 4.01
N ASP A 91 -5.31 10.21 4.37
CA ASP A 91 -5.60 10.58 5.75
C ASP A 91 -6.54 9.57 6.44
N GLN A 92 -7.41 8.89 5.67
CA GLN A 92 -8.24 7.79 6.18
C GLN A 92 -7.45 6.49 6.41
N LEU A 93 -6.32 6.30 5.74
CA LEU A 93 -5.51 5.08 5.77
C LEU A 93 -4.24 5.23 6.61
N VAL A 94 -3.85 6.46 6.93
CA VAL A 94 -2.67 6.79 7.72
C VAL A 94 -3.12 7.69 8.86
N ASP A 95 -3.08 7.16 10.08
CA ASP A 95 -3.24 7.98 11.28
C ASP A 95 -1.94 8.76 11.49
N THR A 96 -1.87 9.92 10.85
CA THR A 96 -0.66 10.73 10.85
C THR A 96 -0.26 11.14 12.27
N ASN A 97 -1.21 11.30 13.19
CA ASN A 97 -0.90 11.63 14.57
C ASN A 97 -0.18 10.47 15.26
N ALA A 98 -0.74 9.27 15.14
CA ALA A 98 -0.12 8.08 15.72
C ALA A 98 1.25 7.79 15.08
N VAL A 99 1.36 7.93 13.75
CA VAL A 99 2.64 7.72 13.04
C VAL A 99 3.70 8.68 13.54
N VAL A 100 3.36 9.97 13.68
CA VAL A 100 4.29 10.96 14.23
C VAL A 100 4.70 10.62 15.66
N GLU A 101 3.76 10.18 16.49
CA GLU A 101 4.05 9.80 17.89
C GLU A 101 4.98 8.60 18.00
N ASP A 102 4.83 7.60 17.12
CA ASP A 102 5.74 6.46 17.02
C ASP A 102 7.09 6.83 16.39
N PHE A 103 7.13 7.86 15.54
CA PHE A 103 8.32 8.25 14.79
C PHE A 103 9.24 9.22 15.55
N VAL A 104 8.70 10.08 16.42
CA VAL A 104 9.47 11.03 17.24
C VAL A 104 10.57 10.35 18.08
N PRO A 105 10.30 9.25 18.81
CA PRO A 105 11.34 8.53 19.54
C PRO A 105 12.46 8.06 18.61
N GLN A 106 12.12 7.52 17.43
CA GLN A 106 13.11 7.03 16.46
C GLN A 106 14.00 8.14 15.90
N ILE A 107 13.43 9.31 15.59
CA ILE A 107 14.21 10.50 15.20
C ILE A 107 15.14 10.91 16.36
N THR A 108 14.63 10.90 17.59
CA THR A 108 15.38 11.31 18.78
C THR A 108 16.56 10.38 19.03
N ASP A 109 16.34 9.07 18.98
CA ASP A 109 17.37 8.04 19.10
C ASP A 109 18.44 8.20 18.01
N LYS A 110 18.03 8.45 16.76
CA LYS A 110 18.97 8.72 15.66
C LYS A 110 19.71 10.05 15.81
N ALA A 111 19.08 11.09 16.31
CA ALA A 111 19.76 12.35 16.60
C ALA A 111 20.79 12.19 17.71
N ILE A 112 20.49 11.40 18.75
CA ILE A 112 21.43 11.04 19.82
C ILE A 112 22.61 10.25 19.23
N GLU A 113 22.35 9.28 18.35
CA GLU A 113 23.40 8.50 17.71
C GLU A 113 24.33 9.36 16.84
N LEU A 114 23.76 10.29 16.07
CA LEU A 114 24.50 11.15 15.14
C LEU A 114 25.23 12.31 15.84
N TYR A 115 24.58 12.97 16.81
CA TYR A 115 25.05 14.22 17.40
C TYR A 115 25.40 14.09 18.90
N GLY A 116 24.90 13.07 19.58
CA GLY A 116 25.10 12.81 21.01
C GLY A 116 26.28 11.90 21.33
N ARG A 117 27.17 11.63 20.36
CA ARG A 117 28.37 10.81 20.61
C ARG A 117 29.20 11.44 21.72
N ASN A 118 29.40 10.71 22.82
CA ASN A 118 30.04 11.15 24.07
C ASN A 118 29.20 12.04 25.00
N VAL A 119 27.90 12.16 24.79
CA VAL A 119 26.99 12.88 25.69
C VAL A 119 26.38 11.92 26.72
N PRO A 120 26.46 12.19 28.02
CA PRO A 120 25.88 11.32 29.05
C PRO A 120 24.36 11.16 28.89
N PRO A 121 23.77 9.99 29.20
CA PRO A 121 22.31 9.76 29.13
C PRO A 121 21.49 10.78 29.92
N GLN A 122 22.03 11.25 31.05
CA GLN A 122 21.37 12.25 31.89
C GLN A 122 21.23 13.60 31.17
N THR A 123 22.21 13.98 30.37
CA THR A 123 22.18 15.20 29.57
C THR A 123 21.15 15.10 28.46
N ILE A 124 21.07 13.95 27.79
CA ILE A 124 20.06 13.68 26.76
C ILE A 124 18.65 13.83 27.34
N ALA A 125 18.42 13.27 28.53
CA ALA A 125 17.13 13.39 29.21
C ALA A 125 16.76 14.86 29.52
N ARG A 126 17.74 15.68 29.93
CA ARG A 126 17.51 17.12 30.14
C ARG A 126 17.23 17.86 28.84
N VAL A 127 17.94 17.55 27.77
CA VAL A 127 17.66 18.12 26.44
C VAL A 127 16.26 17.74 25.97
N ALA A 128 15.82 16.50 26.22
CA ALA A 128 14.45 16.07 25.90
C ALA A 128 13.40 16.86 26.70
N GLN A 129 13.65 17.17 27.96
CA GLN A 129 12.76 18.03 28.77
C GLN A 129 12.69 19.45 28.21
N VAL A 130 13.83 20.02 27.81
CA VAL A 130 13.89 21.36 27.18
C VAL A 130 13.29 21.35 25.77
N ALA A 131 13.28 20.20 25.09
CA ALA A 131 12.68 20.03 23.78
C ALA A 131 11.16 19.78 23.83
N ALA A 132 10.56 19.56 25.01
CA ALA A 132 9.12 19.36 25.13
C ALA A 132 8.26 20.47 24.48
N PRO A 133 8.63 21.78 24.58
CA PRO A 133 7.89 22.87 23.95
C PRO A 133 8.05 22.95 22.41
N ILE A 134 9.17 22.48 21.83
CA ILE A 134 9.32 22.40 20.35
C ILE A 134 8.60 21.19 19.76
N MET A 135 8.24 20.20 20.59
CA MET A 135 7.66 18.95 20.13
C MET A 135 6.41 19.13 19.26
N PRO A 136 5.44 20.00 19.60
CA PRO A 136 4.29 20.27 18.73
C PRO A 136 4.69 20.76 17.33
N ALA A 137 5.68 21.64 17.21
CA ALA A 137 6.16 22.14 15.93
C ALA A 137 6.87 21.04 15.10
N ILE A 138 7.63 20.16 15.76
CA ILE A 138 8.23 18.98 15.10
C ILE A 138 7.13 18.04 14.61
N LYS A 139 6.11 17.79 15.44
CA LYS A 139 4.97 16.93 15.07
C LYS A 139 4.22 17.49 13.87
N GLU A 140 3.96 18.79 13.84
CA GLU A 140 3.30 19.46 12.72
C GLU A 140 4.13 19.38 11.43
N ARG A 141 5.45 19.55 11.54
CA ARG A 141 6.37 19.41 10.40
C ARG A 141 6.38 17.97 9.87
N ALA A 142 6.47 16.99 10.77
CA ALA A 142 6.42 15.57 10.41
C ALA A 142 5.07 15.22 9.75
N ARG A 143 3.96 15.77 10.26
CA ARG A 143 2.62 15.62 9.67
C ARG A 143 2.58 16.14 8.23
N ALA A 144 3.24 17.26 7.93
CA ALA A 144 3.31 17.80 6.57
C ALA A 144 4.17 16.96 5.61
N GLU A 145 5.22 16.29 6.12
CA GLU A 145 6.17 15.52 5.30
C GLU A 145 5.71 14.07 5.08
N ILE A 146 4.96 13.47 6.01
CA ILE A 146 4.52 12.07 5.94
C ILE A 146 3.74 11.75 4.65
N PRO A 147 2.72 12.53 4.22
CA PRO A 147 2.02 12.24 2.97
C PRO A 147 2.94 12.26 1.75
N ALA A 148 3.88 13.21 1.70
CA ALA A 148 4.87 13.29 0.61
C ALA A 148 5.81 12.09 0.62
N LEU A 149 6.22 11.63 1.80
CA LEU A 149 7.06 10.43 1.97
C LEU A 149 6.32 9.15 1.56
N VAL A 150 5.04 9.01 1.93
CA VAL A 150 4.20 7.88 1.49
C VAL A 150 4.12 7.87 -0.04
N ARG A 151 3.89 9.01 -0.68
CA ARG A 151 3.90 9.12 -2.15
C ARG A 151 5.25 8.70 -2.75
N ASP A 152 6.35 9.23 -2.24
CA ASP A 152 7.69 8.91 -2.75
C ASP A 152 8.01 7.41 -2.66
N LYS A 153 7.64 6.77 -1.53
CA LYS A 153 7.84 5.33 -1.32
C LYS A 153 6.90 4.49 -2.18
N THR A 154 5.68 4.97 -2.46
CA THR A 154 4.69 4.23 -3.26
C THR A 154 4.89 4.35 -4.77
N LYS A 155 5.64 5.36 -5.27
CA LYS A 155 6.01 5.49 -6.70
C LYS A 155 6.61 4.23 -7.30
N LYS A 156 7.41 3.48 -6.54
CA LYS A 156 8.01 2.20 -6.99
C LYS A 156 6.98 1.12 -7.32
N PHE A 157 5.77 1.25 -6.77
CA PHE A 157 4.66 0.34 -6.97
C PHE A 157 3.61 0.88 -7.95
N GLU A 158 3.86 2.04 -8.57
CA GLU A 158 2.91 2.70 -9.48
C GLU A 158 2.59 1.85 -10.72
N SER A 159 3.58 1.11 -11.22
CA SER A 159 3.42 0.18 -12.35
C SER A 159 2.76 -1.14 -11.98
N VAL A 160 2.54 -1.41 -10.69
CA VAL A 160 1.96 -2.68 -10.22
C VAL A 160 0.44 -2.53 -10.10
N PRO A 161 -0.36 -3.37 -10.77
CA PRO A 161 -1.81 -3.26 -10.69
C PRO A 161 -2.32 -3.60 -9.28
N PHE A 162 -3.41 -2.95 -8.86
CA PHE A 162 -3.97 -3.06 -7.50
C PHE A 162 -4.18 -4.52 -7.05
N TRP A 163 -4.73 -5.36 -7.93
CA TRP A 163 -4.99 -6.77 -7.62
C TRP A 163 -3.70 -7.55 -7.33
N ALA A 164 -2.59 -7.21 -8.01
CA ALA A 164 -1.30 -7.85 -7.80
C ALA A 164 -0.68 -7.41 -6.47
N ILE A 165 -0.89 -6.15 -6.05
CA ILE A 165 -0.49 -5.68 -4.71
C ILE A 165 -1.31 -6.41 -3.65
N ALA A 166 -2.63 -6.44 -3.78
CA ALA A 166 -3.53 -7.05 -2.80
C ALA A 166 -3.26 -8.56 -2.60
N LEU A 167 -3.01 -9.29 -3.69
CA LEU A 167 -2.73 -10.74 -3.62
C LEU A 167 -1.25 -11.06 -3.34
N GLY A 168 -0.33 -10.22 -3.83
CA GLY A 168 1.11 -10.44 -3.72
C GLY A 168 1.72 -9.99 -2.39
N ALA A 169 1.09 -9.04 -1.70
CA ALA A 169 1.60 -8.48 -0.45
C ALA A 169 1.81 -9.57 0.62
N GLY A 170 0.96 -10.59 0.70
CA GLY A 170 1.13 -11.70 1.65
C GLY A 170 2.34 -12.60 1.39
N LYS A 171 2.96 -12.56 0.20
CA LYS A 171 4.19 -13.28 -0.11
C LYS A 171 5.44 -12.42 0.10
N ALA A 172 5.32 -11.11 -0.10
CA ALA A 172 6.43 -10.15 0.03
C ALA A 172 6.59 -9.59 1.45
N LEU A 173 5.56 -9.73 2.29
CA LEU A 173 5.52 -9.17 3.64
C LEU A 173 5.34 -10.27 4.67
N ASP A 174 6.07 -10.17 5.77
CA ASP A 174 5.79 -10.93 6.98
C ASP A 174 4.76 -10.16 7.80
N VAL A 175 3.58 -10.75 7.96
CA VAL A 175 2.48 -10.16 8.72
C VAL A 175 2.32 -10.92 10.02
N ALA A 176 2.70 -10.27 11.12
CA ALA A 176 2.37 -10.71 12.46
C ALA A 176 1.12 -9.94 12.90
N GLN A 177 0.00 -10.63 13.07
CA GLN A 177 -1.24 -10.02 13.55
C GLN A 177 -1.45 -10.37 15.02
N GLU A 178 -1.66 -9.33 15.83
CA GLU A 178 -1.94 -9.42 17.25
C GLU A 178 -3.22 -8.63 17.54
N ASN A 179 -4.36 -9.33 17.56
CA ASN A 179 -5.69 -8.75 17.75
C ASN A 179 -5.98 -7.61 16.76
N ASP A 180 -6.08 -6.38 17.29
CA ASP A 180 -6.35 -5.14 16.54
C ASP A 180 -5.07 -4.43 16.07
N ARG A 181 -3.89 -5.02 16.27
CA ARG A 181 -2.62 -4.52 15.75
C ARG A 181 -2.01 -5.52 14.79
N SER A 182 -1.34 -5.02 13.76
CA SER A 182 -0.64 -5.84 12.80
C SER A 182 0.72 -5.21 12.52
N LEU A 183 1.77 -5.99 12.72
CA LEU A 183 3.13 -5.65 12.36
C LEU A 183 3.42 -6.27 10.99
N ILE A 184 3.72 -5.41 10.03
CA ILE A 184 4.07 -5.80 8.67
C ILE A 184 5.53 -5.51 8.45
N LYS A 185 6.33 -6.54 8.21
CA LYS A 185 7.75 -6.42 7.88
C LYS A 185 7.97 -6.72 6.41
N SER A 186 8.71 -5.86 5.73
CA SER A 186 9.19 -6.15 4.38
C SER A 186 10.21 -7.29 4.41
N ARG A 187 10.00 -8.35 3.62
CA ARG A 187 11.00 -9.42 3.43
C ARG A 187 12.18 -9.00 2.53
N VAL A 188 12.11 -7.82 1.93
CA VAL A 188 13.16 -7.30 1.05
C VAL A 188 14.36 -6.89 1.90
N GLN A 189 15.44 -7.69 1.86
CA GLN A 189 16.63 -7.53 2.71
C GLN A 189 17.30 -6.16 2.57
N ASP A 190 17.20 -5.52 1.40
CA ASP A 190 17.88 -4.24 1.15
C ASP A 190 17.32 -3.07 1.97
N ARG A 191 16.06 -3.13 2.44
CA ARG A 191 15.44 -2.07 3.25
C ARG A 191 14.39 -2.65 4.21
N PRO A 192 14.75 -2.94 5.48
CA PRO A 192 13.79 -3.37 6.47
C PRO A 192 12.84 -2.21 6.79
N LEU A 193 11.67 -2.22 6.15
CA LEU A 193 10.55 -1.36 6.49
C LEU A 193 9.60 -2.17 7.37
N GLU A 194 9.34 -1.70 8.58
CA GLU A 194 8.27 -2.23 9.42
C GLU A 194 7.13 -1.21 9.50
N LEU A 195 5.91 -1.65 9.20
CA LEU A 195 4.70 -0.87 9.34
C LEU A 195 3.90 -1.44 10.49
N ILE A 196 3.44 -0.56 11.37
CA ILE A 196 2.49 -0.91 12.43
C ILE A 196 1.13 -0.43 11.98
N LEU A 197 0.19 -1.35 11.86
CA LEU A 197 -1.18 -1.05 11.53
C LEU A 197 -2.08 -1.31 12.72
N LYS A 198 -3.12 -0.50 12.86
CA LYS A 198 -4.20 -0.67 13.83
C LYS A 198 -5.53 -0.77 13.12
N ARG A 199 -6.39 -1.63 13.61
CA ARG A 199 -7.77 -1.75 13.12
C ARG A 199 -8.57 -0.51 13.55
N ASN A 200 -9.19 0.18 12.59
CA ASN A 200 -10.13 1.26 12.81
C ASN A 200 -11.42 0.97 12.02
N GLY A 201 -12.44 0.47 12.74
CA GLY A 201 -13.69 -0.02 12.14
C GLY A 201 -13.43 -1.20 11.20
N ASP A 202 -13.74 -1.02 9.92
CA ASP A 202 -13.58 -2.04 8.88
C ASP A 202 -12.24 -1.98 8.13
N ARG A 203 -11.38 -1.00 8.44
CA ARG A 203 -10.11 -0.78 7.73
C ARG A 203 -8.92 -0.86 8.68
N TRP A 204 -7.75 -1.12 8.10
CA TRP A 204 -6.48 -1.00 8.81
C TRP A 204 -5.88 0.36 8.50
N GLN A 205 -5.42 1.04 9.54
CA GLN A 205 -4.72 2.30 9.43
C GLN A 205 -3.27 2.11 9.81
N VAL A 206 -2.36 2.73 9.05
CA VAL A 206 -0.96 2.83 9.43
C VAL A 206 -0.86 3.78 10.61
N VAL A 207 -0.40 3.27 11.76
CA VAL A 207 -0.24 4.02 13.02
C VAL A 207 1.22 4.15 13.44
N GLY A 208 2.13 3.43 12.78
CA GLY A 208 3.55 3.50 13.08
C GLY A 208 4.37 3.04 11.88
N ILE A 209 5.55 3.61 11.75
CA ILE A 209 6.50 3.30 10.68
C ILE A 209 7.87 3.22 11.31
N LYS A 210 8.53 2.08 11.15
CA LYS A 210 9.93 1.89 11.49
C LYS A 210 10.73 1.78 10.21
N ASP A 211 11.48 2.84 9.93
CA ASP A 211 12.41 2.93 8.82
C ASP A 211 13.65 3.67 9.33
N GLU A 212 14.75 2.95 9.44
CA GLU A 212 16.01 3.47 9.99
C GLU A 212 16.60 4.58 9.11
N GLU A 213 16.54 4.40 7.78
CA GLU A 213 17.01 5.41 6.83
C GLU A 213 16.15 6.66 6.88
N LEU A 214 14.83 6.49 7.01
CA LEU A 214 13.91 7.61 7.10
C LEU A 214 14.13 8.41 8.38
N SER A 215 14.24 7.71 9.52
CA SER A 215 14.51 8.32 10.83
C SER A 215 15.81 9.11 10.79
N ARG A 216 16.86 8.53 10.20
CA ARG A 216 18.15 9.19 9.99
C ARG A 216 18.03 10.43 9.12
N ARG A 217 17.40 10.34 7.94
CA ARG A 217 17.24 11.47 7.01
C ARG A 217 16.48 12.63 7.65
N VAL A 218 15.42 12.33 8.38
CA VAL A 218 14.62 13.34 9.09
C VAL A 218 15.41 13.96 10.24
N ALA A 219 16.13 13.16 11.03
CA ALA A 219 17.02 13.64 12.07
C ALA A 219 18.13 14.56 11.51
N GLU A 220 18.74 14.19 10.38
CA GLU A 220 19.75 15.02 9.69
C GLU A 220 19.15 16.34 9.22
N LYS A 221 17.98 16.33 8.57
CA LYS A 221 17.29 17.55 8.08
C LYS A 221 16.92 18.49 9.23
N ILE A 222 16.38 17.96 10.32
CA ILE A 222 16.03 18.73 11.52
C ILE A 222 17.30 19.29 12.18
N GLY A 223 18.32 18.45 12.38
CA GLY A 223 19.60 18.87 12.98
C GLY A 223 20.28 19.98 12.19
N GLN A 224 20.34 19.86 10.86
CA GLN A 224 20.90 20.89 9.98
C GLN A 224 20.13 22.21 10.07
N GLN A 225 18.80 22.15 10.08
CA GLN A 225 17.96 23.37 10.22
C GLN A 225 18.19 24.06 11.57
N LEU A 226 18.29 23.30 12.66
CA LEU A 226 18.60 23.85 13.98
C LEU A 226 19.97 24.53 14.00
N ILE A 227 20.99 23.92 13.38
CA ILE A 227 22.34 24.51 13.27
C ILE A 227 22.30 25.81 12.45
N VAL A 228 21.61 25.83 11.31
CA VAL A 228 21.48 27.02 10.45
C VAL A 228 20.76 28.15 11.19
N LEU A 229 19.69 27.84 11.92
CA LEU A 229 18.94 28.82 12.70
C LEU A 229 19.77 29.38 13.87
N ALA A 230 20.52 28.53 14.57
CA ALA A 230 21.44 28.95 15.62
C ALA A 230 22.56 29.85 15.07
N LYS A 231 23.13 29.51 13.90
CA LYS A 231 24.22 30.26 13.27
C LYS A 231 23.79 31.62 12.72
N ASN A 232 22.60 31.70 12.11
CA ASN A 232 22.21 32.89 11.35
C ASN A 232 21.41 33.93 12.14
N ASN A 233 20.66 33.52 13.17
CA ASN A 233 19.67 34.40 13.80
C ASN A 233 19.85 34.58 15.31
N GLY A 234 20.83 33.90 15.91
CA GLY A 234 20.92 33.81 17.36
C GLY A 234 19.79 32.98 17.93
N ILE A 235 20.10 32.23 18.99
CA ILE A 235 19.21 31.25 19.62
C ILE A 235 17.81 31.81 19.92
N ASN A 236 17.70 33.10 20.27
CA ASN A 236 16.44 33.74 20.61
C ASN A 236 15.45 33.86 19.44
N LYS A 237 15.91 34.23 18.24
CA LYS A 237 15.04 34.33 17.06
C LYS A 237 14.66 32.97 16.48
N ALA A 238 15.53 31.97 16.65
CA ALA A 238 15.18 30.59 16.32
C ALA A 238 14.01 30.11 17.18
N GLY A 239 14.04 30.42 18.49
CA GLY A 239 12.93 30.20 19.41
C GLY A 239 11.63 30.81 18.93
N GLU A 240 11.64 32.10 18.56
CA GLU A 240 10.44 32.81 18.11
C GLU A 240 9.81 32.19 16.85
N ASN A 241 10.63 31.74 15.88
CA ASN A 241 10.15 31.06 14.67
C ASN A 241 9.52 29.68 14.94
N PHE A 242 9.85 29.06 16.07
CA PHE A 242 9.22 27.82 16.54
C PHE A 242 8.12 28.06 17.59
N GLY A 243 7.73 29.32 17.81
CA GLY A 243 6.70 29.69 18.79
C GLY A 243 7.17 29.67 20.25
N ILE A 244 8.48 29.64 20.49
CA ILE A 244 9.09 29.56 21.83
C ILE A 244 9.71 30.91 22.19
N LYS A 245 9.11 31.56 23.17
CA LYS A 245 9.70 32.73 23.81
C LYS A 245 10.83 32.29 24.74
N ASN A 246 11.96 32.99 24.73
CA ASN A 246 13.10 32.81 25.64
C ASN A 246 13.94 31.53 25.47
N LEU A 247 14.08 31.02 24.24
CA LEU A 247 14.94 29.85 23.98
C LEU A 247 16.40 30.07 24.43
N GLY A 248 16.92 31.30 24.38
CA GLY A 248 18.28 31.61 24.83
C GLY A 248 18.47 31.57 26.35
N ASP A 249 17.43 31.82 27.13
CA ASP A 249 17.51 31.70 28.59
C ASP A 249 17.56 30.23 29.00
N LEU A 250 16.76 29.37 28.33
CA LEU A 250 16.82 27.92 28.50
C LEU A 250 18.18 27.34 28.10
N LEU A 251 18.78 27.84 27.01
CA LEU A 251 20.10 27.38 26.57
C LEU A 251 21.24 27.86 27.49
N LYS A 252 21.14 29.06 28.07
CA LYS A 252 22.07 29.52 29.12
C LYS A 252 21.96 28.69 30.39
N GLU A 253 20.75 28.32 30.80
CA GLU A 253 20.52 27.44 31.95
C GLU A 253 21.16 26.07 31.72
N VAL A 254 21.02 25.54 30.50
CA VAL A 254 21.65 24.28 30.09
C VAL A 254 23.19 24.41 30.04
N GLU A 255 23.74 25.50 29.49
CA GLU A 255 25.19 25.74 29.45
C GLU A 255 25.82 25.86 30.86
N GLY A 256 25.07 26.42 31.82
CA GLY A 256 25.47 26.46 33.23
C GLY A 256 25.55 25.10 33.91
N VAL A 257 24.88 24.07 33.38
CA VAL A 257 24.93 22.68 33.87
C VAL A 257 26.13 21.90 33.31
N PHE A 258 26.68 22.33 32.18
CA PHE A 258 27.82 21.66 31.53
C PHE A 258 29.19 22.15 32.01
N LYS A 259 29.23 23.20 32.85
CA LYS A 259 30.43 23.62 33.59
C LYS A 259 30.51 22.91 34.93
#